data_AF-A0A6N0BTH6-F1
#
_entry.id   AF-A0A6N0BTH6-F1
#
_cell.length_a   1.000
_cell.length_b   1.000
_cell.length_c   1.000
_cell.angle_alpha   90.00
_cell.angle_beta   90.00
_cell.angle_gamma   90.00
#
_symmetry.space_group_name_H-M   'P 1'
#
loop_
_entity.id
_entity.type
_entity.pdbx_description
1 polymer ?
#
loop_
_entity_poly.entity_id
_entity_poly.type
_entity_poly.pdbx_seq_one_letter_code
_entity_poly.pdbx_strand_id
1 'polypeptide(L)'
;MPALPREVVLTFCQHCDWAEQCWQLRKYLFDDNPDRQELFEPRHNHFFNRLALILQEYWLQEVAKLHDPARQAGRSNLTVDYVFEYGEWTDEDRERLSAIRARLAALAGAIREVRNKLLSHHDLGVILSEQSLGAFAEGMDVAYFEALREYASVVHEAVLGSPYEFDDLTPNDVDAFMAQFRRGTF
;
A
#
# COMPACT_ATOMS: atom_id res chain seq x y z
N MET A 1 9.55 28.49 2.54
CA MET A 1 8.24 28.26 1.87
C MET A 1 7.43 27.56 2.93
N PRO A 2 6.33 28.10 3.47
CA PRO A 2 5.81 27.67 4.77
C PRO A 2 5.73 26.14 4.90
N ALA A 3 6.13 25.62 6.06
CA ALA A 3 5.97 24.23 6.45
C ALA A 3 4.62 23.65 6.00
N LEU A 4 4.61 22.36 5.65
CA LEU A 4 3.41 21.68 5.15
C LEU A 4 2.22 21.91 6.09
N PRO A 5 1.05 22.30 5.57
CA PRO A 5 -0.14 22.45 6.41
C PRO A 5 -0.47 21.15 7.12
N ARG A 6 -0.93 21.24 8.38
CA ARG A 6 -1.30 20.07 9.20
C ARG A 6 -2.27 19.13 8.47
N GLU A 7 -3.24 19.68 7.75
CA GLU A 7 -4.22 18.93 6.95
C GLU A 7 -3.57 18.10 5.84
N VAL A 8 -2.54 18.63 5.18
CA VAL A 8 -1.80 17.92 4.12
C VAL A 8 -1.06 16.72 4.72
N VAL A 9 -0.40 16.91 5.86
CA VAL A 9 0.30 15.82 6.56
C VAL A 9 -0.68 14.74 7.03
N LEU A 10 -1.80 15.13 7.64
CA LEU A 10 -2.83 14.19 8.08
C LEU A 10 -3.38 13.38 6.90
N THR A 11 -3.71 14.06 5.79
CA THR A 11 -4.24 13.40 4.58
C THR A 11 -3.22 12.42 4.00
N PHE A 12 -1.93 12.77 4.01
CA PHE A 12 -0.87 11.87 3.55
C PHE A 12 -0.75 10.63 4.44
N CYS A 13 -0.77 10.80 5.77
CA CYS A 13 -0.67 9.68 6.70
C CYS A 13 -1.90 8.76 6.59
N GLN A 14 -3.11 9.33 6.44
CA GLN A 14 -4.33 8.56 6.18
C GLN A 14 -4.25 7.76 4.88
N HIS A 15 -3.62 8.30 3.84
CA HIS A 15 -3.41 7.55 2.60
C HIS A 15 -2.39 6.41 2.78
N CYS A 16 -1.33 6.64 3.55
CA CYS A 16 -0.37 5.58 3.90
C CYS A 16 -1.05 4.43 4.68
N ASP A 17 -1.88 4.80 5.66
CA ASP A 17 -2.66 3.88 6.48
C ASP A 17 -3.66 3.07 5.64
N TRP A 18 -4.41 3.74 4.77
CA TRP A 18 -5.31 3.08 3.83
C TRP A 18 -4.59 2.07 2.93
N ALA A 19 -3.44 2.45 2.37
CA ALA A 19 -2.65 1.55 1.53
C ALA A 19 -2.21 0.31 2.30
N GLU A 20 -1.83 0.48 3.57
CA GLU A 20 -1.48 -0.63 4.45
C GLU A 20 -2.68 -1.54 4.76
N GLN A 21 -3.82 -0.97 5.14
CA GLN A 21 -5.04 -1.75 5.42
C GLN A 21 -5.46 -2.59 4.21
N CYS A 22 -5.34 -2.05 2.99
CA CYS A 22 -5.63 -2.79 1.76
C CYS A 22 -4.70 -3.98 1.54
N TRP A 23 -3.40 -3.79 1.78
CA TRP A 23 -2.41 -4.87 1.72
C TRP A 23 -2.66 -5.91 2.81
N GLN A 24 -2.89 -5.47 4.06
CA GLN A 24 -3.19 -6.34 5.19
C GLN A 24 -4.43 -7.19 4.94
N LEU A 25 -5.50 -6.62 4.37
CA LEU A 25 -6.72 -7.37 4.06
C LEU A 25 -6.42 -8.52 3.09
N ARG A 26 -5.65 -8.26 2.04
CA ARG A 26 -5.22 -9.28 1.08
C ARG A 26 -4.31 -10.31 1.71
N LYS A 27 -3.34 -9.87 2.53
CA LYS A 27 -2.38 -10.73 3.22
C LYS A 27 -3.07 -11.67 4.21
N TYR A 28 -3.86 -11.13 5.12
CA TYR A 28 -4.51 -11.90 6.18
C TYR A 28 -5.68 -12.74 5.70
N LEU A 29 -6.39 -12.34 4.64
CA LEU A 29 -7.50 -13.15 4.12
C LEU A 29 -7.01 -14.31 3.25
N PHE A 30 -5.88 -14.18 2.54
CA PHE A 30 -5.46 -15.15 1.53
C PHE A 30 -4.05 -15.75 1.71
N ASP A 31 -3.04 -14.97 2.07
CA ASP A 31 -1.66 -15.48 2.15
C ASP A 31 -1.40 -16.16 3.49
N ASP A 32 -1.69 -15.44 4.58
CA ASP A 32 -1.41 -15.82 5.96
C ASP A 32 -2.61 -16.51 6.64
N ASN A 33 -3.74 -16.63 5.93
CA ASN A 33 -4.95 -17.27 6.46
C ASN A 33 -4.75 -18.79 6.61
N PRO A 34 -4.77 -19.35 7.83
CA PRO A 34 -4.63 -20.80 8.04
C PRO A 34 -5.79 -21.59 7.40
N ASP A 35 -6.96 -20.97 7.28
CA ASP A 35 -8.19 -21.56 6.77
C ASP A 35 -8.44 -21.20 5.28
N ARG A 36 -7.42 -20.68 4.56
CA ARG A 36 -7.58 -20.20 3.17
C ARG A 36 -8.16 -21.23 2.21
N GLN A 37 -7.94 -22.53 2.47
CA GLN A 37 -8.44 -23.59 1.61
C GLN A 37 -9.98 -23.62 1.54
N GLU A 38 -10.65 -23.19 2.61
CA GLU A 38 -12.11 -23.12 2.67
C GLU A 38 -12.68 -22.06 1.70
N LEU A 39 -11.94 -20.97 1.48
CA LEU A 39 -12.30 -19.92 0.53
C LEU A 39 -12.23 -20.40 -0.93
N PHE A 40 -11.37 -21.39 -1.20
CA PHE A 40 -11.14 -21.93 -2.54
C PHE A 40 -11.85 -23.26 -2.81
N GLU A 41 -12.75 -23.68 -1.93
CA GLU A 41 -13.64 -24.80 -2.21
C GLU A 41 -14.51 -24.55 -3.46
N PRO A 42 -14.88 -25.58 -4.25
CA PRO A 42 -15.56 -25.42 -5.53
C PRO A 42 -16.80 -24.51 -5.51
N ARG A 43 -17.53 -24.49 -4.39
CA ARG A 43 -18.74 -23.66 -4.19
C ARG A 43 -18.46 -22.14 -4.14
N HIS A 44 -17.27 -21.71 -3.72
CA HIS A 44 -16.93 -20.29 -3.55
C HIS A 44 -15.68 -19.84 -4.33
N ASN A 45 -14.93 -20.80 -4.89
CA ASN A 45 -13.63 -20.61 -5.53
C ASN A 45 -13.59 -19.43 -6.52
N HIS A 46 -14.59 -19.32 -7.40
CA HIS A 46 -14.63 -18.25 -8.40
C HIS A 46 -14.76 -16.86 -7.79
N PHE A 47 -15.55 -16.72 -6.71
CA PHE A 47 -15.74 -15.44 -6.03
C PHE A 47 -14.45 -15.00 -5.35
N PHE A 48 -13.85 -15.89 -4.55
CA PHE A 48 -12.66 -15.58 -3.77
C PHE A 48 -11.40 -15.42 -4.63
N ASN A 49 -11.27 -16.15 -5.75
CA ASN A 49 -10.22 -15.87 -6.73
C ASN A 49 -10.33 -14.46 -7.30
N ARG A 50 -11.55 -14.03 -7.68
CA ARG A 50 -11.74 -12.68 -8.22
C ARG A 50 -11.42 -11.63 -7.18
N LEU A 51 -11.85 -11.83 -5.93
CA LEU A 51 -11.56 -10.92 -4.83
C LEU A 51 -10.05 -10.85 -4.55
N ALA A 52 -9.34 -11.98 -4.53
CA ALA A 52 -7.91 -12.04 -4.33
C ALA A 52 -7.15 -11.25 -5.41
N LEU A 53 -7.56 -11.36 -6.68
CA LEU A 53 -7.00 -10.60 -7.79
C LEU A 53 -7.27 -9.10 -7.67
N ILE A 54 -8.53 -8.70 -7.39
CA ILE A 54 -8.91 -7.29 -7.22
C ILE A 54 -8.10 -6.66 -6.10
N LEU A 55 -8.01 -7.33 -4.95
CA LEU A 55 -7.26 -6.80 -3.81
C LEU A 55 -5.76 -6.71 -4.13
N GLN A 56 -5.19 -7.72 -4.79
CA GLN A 56 -3.80 -7.71 -5.24
C GLN A 56 -3.50 -6.49 -6.13
N GLU A 57 -4.34 -6.25 -7.14
CA GLU A 57 -4.20 -5.12 -8.03
C GLU A 57 -4.40 -3.78 -7.30
N TYR A 58 -5.37 -3.72 -6.39
CA TYR A 58 -5.74 -2.49 -5.70
C TYR A 58 -4.66 -2.00 -4.75
N TRP A 59 -4.12 -2.86 -3.86
CA TRP A 59 -3.08 -2.41 -2.93
C TRP A 59 -1.80 -2.00 -3.68
N LEU A 60 -1.45 -2.72 -4.76
CA LEU A 60 -0.34 -2.34 -5.65
C LEU A 60 -0.57 -0.98 -6.30
N GLN A 61 -1.82 -0.67 -6.67
CA GLN A 61 -2.21 0.63 -7.20
C GLN A 61 -2.07 1.73 -6.15
N GLU A 62 -2.42 1.49 -4.88
CA GLU A 62 -2.23 2.47 -3.81
C GLU A 62 -0.75 2.76 -3.55
N VAL A 63 0.11 1.73 -3.55
CA VAL A 63 1.57 1.91 -3.49
C VAL A 63 2.06 2.73 -4.69
N ALA A 64 1.58 2.43 -5.89
CA ALA A 64 1.93 3.20 -7.08
C ALA A 64 1.56 4.68 -6.98
N LYS A 65 0.38 5.02 -6.45
CA LYS A 65 -0.06 6.41 -6.26
C LYS A 65 0.84 7.17 -5.29
N LEU A 66 1.24 6.54 -4.19
CA LEU A 66 2.17 7.11 -3.20
C LEU A 66 3.55 7.44 -3.79
N HIS A 67 3.89 6.83 -4.93
CA HIS A 67 5.15 6.99 -5.64
C HIS A 67 5.04 7.68 -7.00
N ASP A 68 3.88 8.23 -7.33
CA ASP A 68 3.76 9.09 -8.51
C ASP A 68 4.57 10.40 -8.32
N PRO A 69 5.00 11.03 -9.43
CA PRO A 69 5.71 12.29 -9.35
C PRO A 69 4.92 13.33 -8.55
N ALA A 70 5.60 14.07 -7.67
CA ALA A 70 4.98 15.13 -6.85
C ALA A 70 4.24 16.17 -7.69
N ARG A 71 4.68 16.40 -8.94
CA ARG A 71 3.98 17.22 -9.94
C ARG A 71 3.89 16.50 -11.28
N GLN A 72 2.70 16.52 -11.87
CA GLN A 72 2.45 15.98 -13.20
C GLN A 72 1.37 16.79 -13.92
N ALA A 73 1.63 17.16 -15.17
CA ALA A 73 0.70 17.91 -16.03
C ALA A 73 0.09 19.17 -15.36
N GLY A 74 0.91 19.91 -14.60
CA GLY A 74 0.47 21.13 -13.90
C GLY A 74 -0.34 20.91 -12.62
N ARG A 75 -0.54 19.65 -12.20
CA ARG A 75 -1.17 19.28 -10.93
C ARG A 75 -0.13 18.79 -9.94
N SER A 76 -0.42 18.94 -8.65
CA SER A 76 0.39 18.36 -7.57
C SER A 76 -0.29 17.08 -7.07
N ASN A 77 0.50 16.04 -6.81
CA ASN A 77 0.04 14.80 -6.23
C ASN A 77 0.53 14.73 -4.78
N LEU A 78 -0.32 14.30 -3.85
CA LEU A 78 0.09 14.08 -2.46
C LEU A 78 0.82 12.73 -2.36
N THR A 79 2.13 12.76 -2.52
CA THR A 79 2.98 11.57 -2.60
C THR A 79 4.13 11.65 -1.61
N VAL A 80 4.88 10.55 -1.48
CA VAL A 80 6.12 10.51 -0.70
C VAL A 80 7.07 11.63 -1.12
N ASP A 81 7.24 11.81 -2.44
CA ASP A 81 8.11 12.84 -2.99
C ASP A 81 7.58 14.25 -2.74
N TYR A 82 6.27 14.46 -2.82
CA TYR A 82 5.67 15.76 -2.50
C TYR A 82 5.96 16.16 -1.06
N VAL A 83 5.72 15.26 -0.11
CA VAL A 83 5.97 15.54 1.31
C VAL A 83 7.45 15.83 1.54
N PHE A 84 8.35 15.06 0.93
CA PHE A 84 9.79 15.29 1.06
C PHE A 84 10.26 16.63 0.48
N GLU A 85 9.77 16.98 -0.71
CA GLU A 85 10.19 18.18 -1.45
C GLU A 85 9.67 19.47 -0.83
N TYR A 86 8.41 19.47 -0.40
CA TYR A 86 7.71 20.67 0.05
C TYR A 86 7.68 20.83 1.58
N GLY A 87 8.17 19.85 2.34
CA GLY A 87 8.35 19.97 3.78
C GLY A 87 9.60 20.75 4.17
N GLU A 88 9.45 21.63 5.17
CA GLU A 88 10.55 22.35 5.82
C GLU A 88 11.15 21.48 6.94
N TRP A 89 11.83 20.40 6.53
CA TRP A 89 12.48 19.44 7.43
C TRP A 89 13.76 20.01 8.04
N THR A 90 14.05 19.62 9.29
CA THR A 90 15.40 19.76 9.86
C THR A 90 16.40 18.92 9.07
N ASP A 91 17.70 19.20 9.20
CA ASP A 91 18.73 18.40 8.51
C ASP A 91 18.67 16.92 8.93
N GLU A 92 18.41 16.66 10.22
CA GLU A 92 18.23 15.33 10.78
C GLU A 92 17.01 14.62 10.19
N ASP A 93 15.84 15.26 10.21
CA ASP A 93 14.61 14.69 9.62
C ASP A 93 14.76 14.46 8.12
N ARG A 94 15.41 15.39 7.42
CA ARG A 94 15.64 15.29 5.97
C ARG A 94 16.53 14.09 5.63
N GLU A 95 17.59 13.86 6.41
CA GLU A 95 18.46 12.70 6.23
C GLU A 95 17.70 11.40 6.48
N ARG A 96 16.94 11.33 7.59
CA ARG A 96 16.12 10.16 7.95
C ARG A 96 15.06 9.87 6.88
N LEU A 97 14.29 10.86 6.47
CA LEU A 97 13.28 10.73 5.41
C LEU A 97 13.90 10.29 4.08
N SER A 98 15.09 10.80 3.74
CA SER A 98 15.81 10.38 2.53
C SER A 98 16.20 8.89 2.56
N ALA A 99 16.71 8.41 3.70
CA ALA A 99 17.06 7.01 3.88
C ALA A 99 15.82 6.09 3.78
N ILE A 100 14.70 6.48 4.39
CA ILE A 100 13.45 5.72 4.32
C ILE A 100 12.90 5.72 2.88
N ARG A 101 12.96 6.85 2.17
CA ARG A 101 12.56 6.95 0.75
C ARG A 101 13.31 5.98 -0.14
N ALA A 102 14.61 5.80 0.09
CA ALA A 102 15.40 4.83 -0.66
C ALA A 102 14.91 3.39 -0.45
N ARG A 103 14.49 3.04 0.77
CA ARG A 103 13.87 1.72 1.06
C ARG A 103 12.52 1.56 0.37
N LEU A 104 11.65 2.58 0.43
CA LEU A 104 10.34 2.58 -0.24
C LEU A 104 10.47 2.41 -1.77
N ALA A 105 11.49 3.04 -2.36
CA ALA A 105 11.72 2.98 -3.80
C ALA A 105 12.03 1.56 -4.32
N ALA A 106 12.48 0.63 -3.47
CA ALA A 106 12.80 -0.73 -3.89
C ALA A 106 11.57 -1.49 -4.40
N LEU A 107 10.50 -1.55 -3.60
CA LEU A 107 9.24 -2.16 -4.04
C LEU A 107 8.56 -1.29 -5.12
N ALA A 108 8.54 0.04 -4.94
CA ALA A 108 7.93 0.95 -5.90
C ALA A 108 8.52 0.80 -7.32
N GLY A 109 9.84 0.56 -7.40
CA GLY A 109 10.53 0.27 -8.65
C GLY A 109 10.09 -1.05 -9.28
N ALA A 110 9.98 -2.12 -8.48
CA ALA A 110 9.53 -3.44 -8.95
C ALA A 110 8.09 -3.41 -9.50
N ILE A 111 7.19 -2.64 -8.86
CA ILE A 111 5.79 -2.57 -9.27
C ILE A 111 5.53 -1.58 -10.40
N ARG A 112 6.45 -0.64 -10.68
CA ARG A 112 6.27 0.41 -11.70
C ARG A 112 6.04 -0.19 -13.10
N GLU A 113 6.76 -1.26 -13.43
CA GLU A 113 6.54 -1.97 -14.69
C GLU A 113 5.15 -2.58 -14.77
N VAL A 114 4.69 -3.18 -13.66
CA VAL A 114 3.40 -3.86 -13.56
C VAL A 114 2.26 -2.87 -13.68
N ARG A 115 2.37 -1.70 -13.04
CA ARG A 115 1.40 -0.60 -13.18
C ARG A 115 1.28 -0.13 -14.63
N ASN A 116 2.40 0.14 -15.30
CA ASN A 116 2.39 0.67 -16.66
C ASN A 116 1.80 -0.35 -17.66
N LYS A 117 2.04 -1.64 -17.44
CA LYS A 117 1.57 -2.73 -18.31
C LYS A 117 0.11 -3.14 -18.03
N LEU A 118 -0.27 -3.25 -16.75
CA LEU A 118 -1.54 -3.87 -16.35
C LEU A 118 -2.62 -2.84 -15.99
N LEU A 119 -2.30 -1.89 -15.10
CA LEU A 119 -3.29 -1.01 -14.49
C LEU A 119 -3.66 0.20 -15.37
N SER A 120 -2.73 0.67 -16.22
CA SER A 120 -2.96 1.90 -17.00
C SER A 120 -3.27 1.67 -18.49
N HIS A 121 -2.90 0.52 -19.06
CA HIS A 121 -2.92 0.34 -20.53
C HIS A 121 -3.47 -0.98 -21.05
N HIS A 122 -3.90 -1.93 -20.20
CA HIS A 122 -4.48 -3.20 -20.67
C HIS A 122 -3.63 -3.83 -21.78
N ASP A 123 -2.32 -3.92 -21.54
CA ASP A 123 -1.37 -4.33 -22.58
C ASP A 123 -1.70 -5.75 -23.08
N LEU A 124 -2.06 -5.83 -24.36
CA LEU A 124 -2.51 -7.06 -25.01
C LEU A 124 -1.46 -8.17 -24.95
N GLY A 125 -0.17 -7.84 -25.03
CA GLY A 125 0.91 -8.81 -24.99
C GLY A 125 1.09 -9.41 -23.60
N VAL A 126 0.87 -8.61 -22.56
CA VAL A 126 0.96 -9.04 -21.16
C VAL A 126 -0.23 -9.93 -20.79
N ILE A 127 -1.44 -9.54 -21.19
CA ILE A 127 -2.67 -10.31 -20.97
C ILE A 127 -2.60 -11.71 -21.61
N LEU A 128 -2.00 -11.82 -22.80
CA LEU A 128 -1.88 -13.09 -23.52
C LEU A 128 -0.71 -13.97 -23.02
N SER A 129 0.16 -13.47 -22.15
CA SER A 129 1.40 -14.16 -21.75
C SER A 129 1.35 -14.89 -20.40
N GLU A 130 0.23 -14.79 -19.65
CA GLU A 130 0.05 -15.37 -18.30
C GLU A 130 1.22 -15.11 -17.32
N GLN A 131 2.05 -14.09 -17.55
CA GLN A 131 3.19 -13.80 -16.68
C GLN A 131 2.71 -13.42 -15.28
N SER A 132 3.43 -13.89 -14.25
CA SER A 132 3.19 -13.58 -12.84
C SER A 132 3.38 -12.07 -12.60
N LEU A 133 2.29 -11.33 -12.73
CA LEU A 133 2.24 -9.89 -12.55
C LEU A 133 2.49 -9.52 -11.09
N GLY A 134 3.33 -8.51 -10.87
CA GLY A 134 3.62 -8.06 -9.50
C GLY A 134 4.57 -8.99 -8.74
N ALA A 135 5.31 -9.87 -9.41
CA ALA A 135 6.30 -10.70 -8.74
C ALA A 135 7.44 -9.83 -8.17
N PHE A 136 7.51 -9.76 -6.85
CA PHE A 136 8.64 -9.21 -6.10
C PHE A 136 9.15 -10.27 -5.12
N ALA A 137 10.35 -10.08 -4.58
CA ALA A 137 10.92 -11.06 -3.65
C ALA A 137 10.09 -11.16 -2.36
N GLU A 138 10.02 -12.36 -1.79
CA GLU A 138 9.32 -12.62 -0.53
C GLU A 138 9.77 -11.63 0.56
N GLY A 139 8.81 -11.02 1.25
CA GLY A 139 9.05 -10.05 2.32
C GLY A 139 9.33 -8.61 1.86
N MET A 140 9.43 -8.33 0.56
CA MET A 140 9.58 -6.95 0.08
C MET A 140 8.38 -6.06 0.38
N ASP A 141 7.18 -6.63 0.38
CA ASP A 141 5.93 -5.96 0.76
C ASP A 141 5.91 -5.62 2.26
N VAL A 142 6.26 -6.57 3.13
CA VAL A 142 6.39 -6.34 4.57
C VAL A 142 7.39 -5.21 4.85
N ALA A 143 8.60 -5.31 4.26
CA ALA A 143 9.65 -4.30 4.44
C ALA A 143 9.23 -2.92 3.91
N TYR A 144 8.40 -2.88 2.86
CA TYR A 144 7.84 -1.65 2.32
C TYR A 144 6.86 -1.00 3.30
N PHE A 145 5.88 -1.74 3.82
CA PHE A 145 4.89 -1.16 4.74
C PHE A 145 5.50 -0.79 6.09
N GLU A 146 6.51 -1.50 6.58
CA GLU A 146 7.31 -1.07 7.73
C GLU A 146 8.02 0.27 7.47
N ALA A 147 8.63 0.43 6.28
CA ALA A 147 9.25 1.70 5.90
C ALA A 147 8.19 2.82 5.72
N LEU A 148 7.00 2.48 5.24
CA LEU A 148 5.92 3.46 5.03
C LEU A 148 5.39 3.99 6.37
N ARG A 149 5.20 3.10 7.35
CA ARG A 149 4.86 3.49 8.73
C ARG A 149 5.91 4.39 9.35
N GLU A 150 7.17 4.04 9.18
CA GLU A 150 8.29 4.85 9.66
C GLU A 150 8.27 6.24 9.02
N TYR A 151 8.11 6.31 7.69
CA TYR A 151 8.04 7.58 6.96
C TYR A 151 6.89 8.47 7.44
N ALA A 152 5.67 7.93 7.49
CA ALA A 152 4.49 8.65 7.94
C ALA A 152 4.63 9.13 9.39
N SER A 153 5.21 8.30 10.27
CA SER A 153 5.45 8.66 11.66
C SER A 153 6.43 9.83 11.81
N VAL A 154 7.54 9.84 11.06
CA VAL A 154 8.49 10.95 11.09
C VAL A 154 7.84 12.25 10.61
N VAL A 155 7.12 12.18 9.49
CA VAL A 155 6.41 13.34 8.92
C VAL A 155 5.37 13.89 9.90
N HIS A 156 4.59 12.99 10.52
CA HIS A 156 3.55 13.37 11.47
C HIS A 156 4.14 13.95 12.75
N GLU A 157 5.21 13.35 13.29
CA GLU A 157 5.87 13.83 14.50
C GLU A 157 6.48 15.22 14.31
N ALA A 158 7.16 15.45 13.19
CA ALA A 158 7.76 16.74 12.87
C ALA A 158 6.74 17.88 12.76
N VAL A 159 5.50 17.62 12.34
CA VAL A 159 4.49 18.65 12.09
C VAL A 159 3.40 18.72 13.17
N LEU A 160 3.04 17.60 13.79
CA LEU A 160 1.97 17.48 14.76
C LEU A 160 2.45 17.15 16.18
N GLY A 161 3.71 16.77 16.37
CA GLY A 161 4.34 16.58 17.67
C GLY A 161 4.18 15.17 18.27
N SER A 162 3.69 14.20 17.50
CA SER A 162 3.62 12.79 17.89
C SER A 162 3.75 11.88 16.67
N PRO A 163 4.17 10.61 16.80
CA PRO A 163 4.07 9.64 15.72
C PRO A 163 2.63 9.48 15.22
N TYR A 164 2.46 8.99 13.97
CA TYR A 164 1.15 8.64 13.45
C TYR A 164 0.78 7.21 13.90
N GLU A 165 -0.45 7.03 14.37
CA GLU A 165 -0.99 5.73 14.76
C GLU A 165 -1.72 5.11 13.56
N PHE A 166 -1.21 3.98 13.08
CA PHE A 166 -1.85 3.20 12.02
C PHE A 166 -2.97 2.34 12.59
N ASP A 167 -4.02 2.13 11.80
CA ASP A 167 -5.10 1.24 12.17
C ASP A 167 -4.61 -0.22 12.19
N ASP A 168 -4.88 -0.93 13.28
CA ASP A 168 -4.51 -2.34 13.49
C ASP A 168 -5.73 -3.29 13.56
N LEU A 169 -6.90 -2.85 13.09
CA LEU A 169 -8.15 -3.60 13.16
C LEU A 169 -8.34 -4.58 12.00
N THR A 170 -7.64 -4.41 10.87
CA THR A 170 -7.79 -5.28 9.69
C THR A 170 -7.64 -6.79 9.99
N PRO A 171 -6.66 -7.25 10.80
CA PRO A 171 -6.61 -8.64 11.24
C PRO A 171 -7.88 -9.10 11.97
N ASN A 172 -8.42 -8.27 12.88
CA ASN A 172 -9.62 -8.59 13.65
C ASN A 172 -10.87 -8.68 12.75
N ASP A 173 -10.96 -7.81 11.75
CA ASP A 173 -12.05 -7.84 10.77
C ASP A 173 -12.02 -9.13 9.94
N VAL A 174 -10.83 -9.55 9.50
CA VAL A 174 -10.65 -10.83 8.79
C VAL A 174 -11.01 -12.01 9.68
N ASP A 175 -10.56 -12.03 10.93
CA ASP A 175 -10.89 -13.09 11.88
C ASP A 175 -12.40 -13.18 12.14
N ALA A 176 -13.06 -12.03 12.34
CA ALA A 176 -14.50 -11.96 12.52
C ALA A 176 -15.25 -12.45 11.28
N PHE A 177 -14.81 -12.06 10.08
CA PHE A 177 -15.36 -12.55 8.82
C PHE A 177 -15.22 -14.08 8.69
N MET A 178 -14.01 -14.61 8.88
CA MET A 178 -13.74 -16.05 8.77
C MET A 178 -14.53 -16.85 9.82
N ALA A 179 -14.70 -16.33 11.03
CA ALA A 179 -15.51 -16.97 12.06
C ALA A 179 -16.99 -17.11 11.64
N GLN A 180 -17.55 -16.11 10.95
CA GLN A 180 -18.92 -16.16 10.43
C GLN A 180 -19.03 -17.05 9.18
N PHE A 181 -18.06 -16.93 8.27
CA PHE A 181 -18.04 -17.69 7.02
C PHE A 181 -18.08 -19.20 7.27
N ARG A 182 -17.27 -19.67 8.23
CA ARG A 182 -17.22 -21.09 8.63
C ARG A 182 -18.50 -21.63 9.24
N ARG A 183 -19.30 -20.76 9.87
CA ARG A 183 -20.59 -21.14 10.45
C ARG A 183 -21.70 -21.26 9.41
N GLY A 184 -21.45 -20.84 8.16
CA GLY A 184 -22.45 -20.79 7.11
C GLY A 184 -23.54 -19.74 7.37
N THR A 185 -23.26 -18.74 8.20
CA THR A 185 -24.15 -17.61 8.47
C THR A 185 -23.97 -16.52 7.41
N PHE A 186 -24.30 -16.83 6.16
CA PHE A 186 -24.48 -15.87 5.07
C PHE A 186 -25.54 -16.34 4.08
#